data_AF-L0B363-F1
#
_entry.id   AF-L0B363-F1
#
_cell.length_a   1.000
_cell.length_b   1.000
_cell.length_c   1.000
_cell.angle_alpha   90.00
_cell.angle_beta   90.00
_cell.angle_gamma   90.00
#
_symmetry.space_group_name_H-M   'P 1'
#
loop_
_entity.id
_entity.type
_entity.pdbx_description
1 polymer ?
#
loop_
_entity_poly.entity_id
_entity_poly.type
_entity_poly.pdbx_seq_one_letter_code
_entity_poly.pdbx_strand_id
1 'polypeptide(L)'
;MANDRDWDDIPDDFVLPEGSAKRGAKLFKKYCQQCHSMRPDNRQIGGFSNFGPTLFNVYCRTAGTEDVSGLSATDGLQNAGIVWNDANLMRYMKNPERYVNSKIGMNFSGLPKFQDRVDVVHFLRDLTYEGKYGQEVLKECEKK
;
A
#
# COMPACT_ATOMS: atom_id res chain seq x y z
N MET A 1 6.53 -30.55 10.83
CA MET A 1 5.74 -29.58 10.04
C MET A 1 6.20 -28.21 10.51
N ALA A 2 6.96 -27.49 9.69
CA ALA A 2 7.34 -26.11 10.03
C ALA A 2 6.06 -25.28 10.11
N ASN A 3 5.94 -24.41 11.12
CA ASN A 3 4.77 -23.56 11.27
C ASN A 3 4.68 -22.66 10.04
N ASP A 4 3.55 -22.72 9.34
CA ASP A 4 3.27 -21.96 8.11
C ASP A 4 3.36 -20.43 8.31
N ARG A 5 3.48 -19.99 9.57
CA ARG A 5 3.61 -18.61 10.06
C ARG A 5 5.04 -18.09 10.26
N ASP A 6 6.10 -18.86 9.99
CA ASP A 6 7.49 -18.39 10.21
C ASP A 6 7.85 -17.13 9.39
N TRP A 7 7.09 -16.83 8.33
CA TRP A 7 7.25 -15.61 7.54
C TRP A 7 6.51 -14.39 8.12
N ASP A 8 5.54 -14.58 9.02
CA ASP A 8 4.75 -13.50 9.60
C ASP A 8 5.44 -12.95 10.86
N ASP A 9 5.86 -11.69 10.80
CA ASP A 9 6.48 -11.00 11.95
C ASP A 9 5.53 -10.04 12.66
N ILE A 10 4.23 -10.16 12.39
CA ILE A 10 3.20 -9.30 12.95
C ILE A 10 2.39 -10.12 13.97
N PRO A 11 2.41 -9.76 15.27
CA PRO A 11 1.63 -10.46 16.29
C PRO A 11 0.13 -10.20 16.11
N ASP A 12 -0.70 -10.99 16.81
CA ASP A 12 -2.16 -10.88 16.74
C ASP A 12 -2.68 -9.57 17.36
N ASP A 13 -2.00 -9.04 18.39
CA ASP A 13 -2.28 -7.79 19.10
C ASP A 13 -1.45 -6.60 18.56
N PHE A 14 -1.09 -6.64 17.28
CA PHE A 14 -0.18 -5.67 16.69
C PHE A 14 -0.64 -4.22 16.85
N VAL A 15 0.26 -3.40 17.39
CA VAL A 15 0.17 -1.94 17.41
C VAL A 15 1.28 -1.39 16.54
N LEU A 16 0.93 -0.52 15.58
CA LEU A 16 1.92 0.11 14.71
C LEU A 16 2.90 0.95 15.54
N PRO A 17 4.21 0.65 15.50
CA PRO A 17 5.20 1.46 16.21
C PRO A 17 5.33 2.87 15.63
N GLU A 18 6.04 3.74 16.34
CA GLU A 18 6.39 5.06 15.80
C GLU A 18 7.17 4.94 14.48
N GLY A 19 6.91 5.87 13.57
CA GLY A 19 7.55 5.90 12.27
C GLY A 19 7.52 7.29 11.67
N SER A 20 8.16 7.42 10.51
CA SER A 20 8.31 8.69 9.80
C SER A 20 7.60 8.65 8.46
N ALA A 21 6.45 9.32 8.35
CA ALA A 21 5.76 9.52 7.08
C ALA A 21 6.67 10.16 6.00
N LYS A 22 7.64 11.00 6.41
CA LYS A 22 8.65 11.58 5.50
C LYS A 22 9.61 10.52 4.94
N ARG A 23 10.04 9.55 5.75
CA ARG A 23 10.81 8.41 5.24
C ARG A 23 9.93 7.49 4.39
N GLY A 24 8.69 7.26 4.83
CA GLY A 24 7.68 6.50 4.09
C GLY A 24 7.45 7.04 2.69
N ALA A 25 7.31 8.36 2.52
CA ALA A 25 7.18 8.99 1.22
C ALA A 25 8.38 8.73 0.30
N LYS A 26 9.61 8.71 0.85
CA LYS A 26 10.82 8.36 0.06
C LYS A 26 10.83 6.88 -0.35
N LEU A 27 10.43 6.00 0.56
CA LEU A 27 10.30 4.57 0.30
C LEU A 27 9.22 4.29 -0.74
N PHE A 28 8.07 4.97 -0.65
CA PHE A 28 7.01 4.89 -1.65
C PHE A 28 7.52 5.26 -3.04
N LYS A 29 8.23 6.39 -3.18
CA LYS A 29 8.82 6.80 -4.46
C LYS A 29 9.78 5.74 -5.02
N LYS A 30 10.54 5.09 -4.15
CA LYS A 30 11.51 4.06 -4.54
C LYS A 30 10.85 2.73 -4.95
N TYR A 31 9.86 2.27 -4.20
CA TYR A 31 9.34 0.90 -4.30
C TYR A 31 7.94 0.80 -4.91
N CYS A 32 7.10 1.82 -4.75
CA CYS A 32 5.67 1.75 -5.07
C CYS A 32 5.29 2.63 -6.29
N GLN A 33 5.94 3.79 -6.45
CA GLN A 33 5.60 4.78 -7.49
C GLN A 33 5.86 4.29 -8.92
N GLN A 34 6.54 3.17 -9.13
CA GLN A 34 6.68 2.62 -10.47
C GLN A 34 5.36 2.06 -11.02
N CYS A 35 4.47 1.59 -10.13
CA CYS A 35 3.20 0.96 -10.50
C CYS A 35 1.98 1.70 -9.95
N HIS A 36 2.12 2.40 -8.83
CA HIS A 36 1.01 3.01 -8.11
C HIS A 36 1.08 4.54 -8.11
N SER A 37 -0.09 5.16 -8.23
CA SER A 37 -0.26 6.59 -8.06
C SER A 37 -0.49 6.97 -6.60
N MET A 38 -0.04 8.18 -6.26
CA MET A 38 -0.42 8.89 -5.03
C MET A 38 -1.62 9.79 -5.24
N ARG A 39 -2.12 9.96 -6.48
CA ARG A 39 -3.18 10.92 -6.81
C ARG A 39 -4.54 10.24 -6.73
N PRO A 40 -5.60 10.94 -6.28
CA PRO A 40 -6.95 10.37 -6.25
C PRO A 40 -7.46 9.94 -7.63
N ASP A 41 -7.09 10.68 -8.69
CA ASP A 41 -7.46 10.41 -10.08
C ASP A 41 -6.62 9.30 -10.75
N ASN A 42 -5.81 8.60 -9.97
CA ASN A 42 -4.85 7.58 -10.38
C ASN A 42 -3.85 8.03 -11.46
N ARG A 43 -3.75 9.31 -11.83
CA ARG A 43 -2.77 9.75 -12.84
C ARG A 43 -1.35 9.61 -12.31
N GLN A 44 -0.41 9.21 -13.15
CA GLN A 44 0.99 9.10 -12.75
C GLN A 44 1.78 10.39 -12.93
N ILE A 45 2.89 10.48 -12.20
CA ILE A 45 3.86 11.57 -12.30
C ILE A 45 5.15 10.99 -12.88
N GLY A 46 5.82 11.69 -13.79
CA GLY A 46 7.19 11.34 -14.20
C GLY A 46 7.32 10.19 -15.20
N GLY A 47 6.29 9.89 -16.01
CA GLY A 47 6.38 8.92 -17.10
C GLY A 47 6.32 7.45 -16.67
N PHE A 48 6.01 7.15 -15.41
CA PHE A 48 5.74 5.79 -14.97
C PHE A 48 4.37 5.29 -15.47
N SER A 49 4.24 3.98 -15.61
CA SER A 49 3.01 3.32 -16.07
C SER A 49 2.04 3.03 -14.91
N ASN A 50 0.74 3.18 -15.16
CA ASN A 50 -0.32 2.84 -14.20
C ASN A 50 -0.66 1.36 -14.25
N PHE A 51 0.24 0.50 -13.76
CA PHE A 51 -0.05 -0.93 -13.64
C PHE A 51 -0.91 -1.27 -12.41
N GLY A 52 -0.87 -0.43 -11.37
CA GLY A 52 -1.61 -0.63 -10.13
C GLY A 52 -2.64 0.47 -9.87
N PRO A 53 -3.62 0.20 -8.99
CA PRO A 53 -4.59 1.20 -8.55
C PRO A 53 -3.93 2.31 -7.74
N THR A 54 -4.64 3.42 -7.55
CA THR A 54 -4.14 4.49 -6.67
C THR A 54 -4.08 4.01 -5.23
N LEU A 55 -3.01 4.42 -4.54
CA LEU A 55 -2.83 4.21 -3.11
C LEU A 55 -3.26 5.43 -2.30
N PHE A 56 -3.78 6.48 -2.95
CA PHE A 56 -4.49 7.54 -2.25
C PHE A 56 -5.72 6.98 -1.54
N ASN A 57 -5.88 7.33 -0.27
CA ASN A 57 -6.97 6.88 0.58
C ASN A 57 -7.09 5.33 0.64
N VAL A 58 -5.96 4.63 0.65
CA VAL A 58 -5.94 3.16 0.74
C VAL A 58 -6.15 2.65 2.17
N TYR A 59 -5.76 3.44 3.18
CA TYR A 59 -5.93 3.06 4.57
C TYR A 59 -7.43 2.91 4.91
N CYS A 60 -7.79 1.83 5.61
CA CYS A 60 -9.15 1.36 5.87
C CYS A 60 -9.99 0.97 4.65
N ARG A 61 -9.42 0.95 3.43
CA ARG A 61 -10.12 0.47 2.23
C ARG A 61 -10.15 -1.06 2.19
N THR A 62 -11.21 -1.63 1.65
CA THR A 62 -11.26 -3.07 1.34
C THR A 62 -10.33 -3.39 0.17
N ALA A 63 -9.62 -4.51 0.23
CA ALA A 63 -8.79 -4.98 -0.87
C ALA A 63 -9.64 -5.37 -2.09
N GLY A 64 -9.08 -5.17 -3.28
CA GLY A 64 -9.71 -5.60 -4.53
C GLY A 64 -10.93 -4.80 -4.99
N THR A 65 -11.23 -3.64 -4.40
CA THR A 65 -12.34 -2.80 -4.89
C THR A 65 -11.97 -2.14 -6.23
N GLU A 66 -12.80 -2.36 -7.26
CA GLU A 66 -12.53 -1.97 -8.65
C GLU A 66 -12.83 -0.48 -8.95
N ASP A 67 -13.49 0.19 -8.03
CA ASP A 67 -14.06 1.54 -8.14
C ASP A 67 -13.04 2.68 -8.12
N VAL A 68 -11.76 2.40 -7.82
CA VAL A 68 -10.78 3.45 -7.53
C VAL A 68 -9.93 3.86 -8.74
N SER A 69 -9.75 2.97 -9.72
CA SER A 69 -8.82 3.24 -10.84
C SER A 69 -9.27 2.74 -12.20
N GLY A 70 -10.44 2.09 -12.31
CA GLY A 70 -10.86 1.40 -13.53
C GLY A 70 -9.93 0.25 -13.91
N LEU A 71 -9.15 -0.27 -12.95
CA LEU A 71 -8.32 -1.46 -13.11
C LEU A 71 -9.01 -2.60 -12.37
N SER A 72 -9.26 -3.71 -13.07
CA SER A 72 -9.78 -4.92 -12.44
C SER A 72 -8.76 -5.46 -11.44
N ALA A 73 -9.22 -5.71 -10.21
CA ALA A 73 -8.42 -6.42 -9.23
C ALA A 73 -8.34 -7.91 -9.61
N THR A 74 -7.35 -8.63 -9.06
CA THR A 74 -7.33 -10.09 -9.21
C THR A 74 -8.38 -10.73 -8.32
N ASP A 75 -8.95 -11.85 -8.76
CA ASP A 75 -9.89 -12.67 -7.98
C ASP A 75 -9.34 -12.98 -6.57
N GLY A 76 -8.02 -13.19 -6.47
CA GLY A 76 -7.35 -13.41 -5.20
C GLY A 76 -7.50 -12.24 -4.22
N LEU A 77 -7.34 -10.99 -4.67
CA LEU A 77 -7.51 -9.82 -3.80
C LEU A 77 -8.99 -9.52 -3.51
N GLN A 78 -9.88 -9.75 -4.48
CA GLN A 78 -11.32 -9.56 -4.29
C GLN A 78 -11.89 -10.51 -3.24
N ASN A 79 -11.47 -11.78 -3.26
CA ASN A 79 -11.98 -12.82 -2.37
C ASN A 79 -11.24 -12.91 -1.02
N ALA A 80 -10.15 -12.16 -0.83
CA ALA A 80 -9.33 -12.26 0.38
C ALA A 80 -9.99 -11.67 1.64
N GLY A 81 -11.04 -10.84 1.49
CA GLY A 81 -11.72 -10.21 2.64
C GLY A 81 -10.83 -9.28 3.48
N ILE A 82 -9.73 -8.79 2.90
CA ILE A 82 -8.75 -7.94 3.59
C ILE A 82 -9.27 -6.50 3.66
N VAL A 83 -9.19 -5.90 4.85
CA VAL A 83 -9.26 -4.45 5.05
C VAL A 83 -7.86 -3.91 5.31
N TRP A 84 -7.46 -2.85 4.62
CA TRP A 84 -6.11 -2.28 4.75
C TRP A 84 -5.94 -1.50 6.06
N ASN A 85 -5.63 -2.21 7.13
CA ASN A 85 -5.20 -1.64 8.41
C ASN A 85 -3.69 -1.80 8.62
N ASP A 86 -3.19 -1.33 9.76
CA ASP A 86 -1.78 -1.40 10.13
C ASP A 86 -1.18 -2.81 9.96
N ALA A 87 -1.79 -3.83 10.58
CA ALA A 87 -1.28 -5.19 10.56
C ALA A 87 -1.30 -5.80 9.14
N ASN A 88 -2.38 -5.58 8.41
CA ASN A 88 -2.58 -6.15 7.07
C ASN A 88 -1.64 -5.51 6.04
N LEU A 89 -1.41 -4.19 6.13
CA LEU A 89 -0.43 -3.50 5.30
C LEU A 89 1.00 -3.96 5.62
N MET A 90 1.33 -4.15 6.90
CA MET A 90 2.63 -4.68 7.32
C MET A 90 2.89 -6.09 6.79
N ARG A 91 1.89 -6.99 6.83
CA ARG A 91 2.00 -8.35 6.27
C ARG A 91 2.10 -8.33 4.75
N TYR A 92 1.19 -7.61 4.09
CA TYR A 92 1.14 -7.53 2.63
C TYR A 92 2.43 -6.95 2.05
N MET A 93 2.97 -5.88 2.63
CA MET A 93 4.24 -5.31 2.16
C MET A 93 5.43 -6.24 2.39
N LYS A 94 5.39 -7.19 3.34
CA LYS A 94 6.48 -8.14 3.57
C LYS A 94 6.56 -9.16 2.46
N ASN A 95 5.42 -9.75 2.12
CA ASN A 95 5.31 -10.75 1.07
C ASN A 95 3.85 -10.80 0.55
N PRO A 96 3.54 -10.05 -0.52
CA PRO A 96 2.19 -9.90 -1.03
C PRO A 96 1.52 -11.22 -1.45
N GLU A 97 2.19 -12.02 -2.27
CA GLU A 97 1.66 -13.30 -2.79
C GLU A 97 1.43 -14.30 -1.65
N ARG A 98 2.38 -14.35 -0.69
CA ARG A 98 2.26 -15.24 0.47
C ARG A 98 1.12 -14.83 1.38
N TYR A 99 0.91 -13.53 1.59
CA TYR A 99 -0.16 -13.04 2.45
C TYR A 99 -1.56 -13.31 1.87
N VAL A 100 -1.72 -13.11 0.56
CA VAL A 100 -3.01 -13.37 -0.11
C VAL A 100 -3.22 -14.87 -0.36
N ASN A 101 -2.15 -15.68 -0.33
CA ASN A 101 -2.16 -17.11 -0.66
C ASN A 101 -2.77 -17.40 -2.04
N SER A 102 -2.60 -16.47 -2.97
CA SER A 102 -3.04 -16.56 -4.35
C SER A 102 -2.15 -15.66 -5.22
N LYS A 103 -2.12 -15.93 -6.52
CA LYS A 103 -1.46 -15.05 -7.47
C LYS A 103 -2.15 -13.69 -7.47
N ILE A 104 -1.35 -12.63 -7.38
CA ILE A 104 -1.78 -11.24 -7.51
C ILE A 104 -1.08 -10.60 -8.71
N GLY A 105 -1.63 -9.50 -9.24
CA GLY A 105 -1.05 -8.79 -10.38
C GLY A 105 0.20 -7.96 -10.03
N MET A 106 0.52 -7.83 -8.74
CA MET A 106 1.64 -7.02 -8.25
C MET A 106 2.93 -7.83 -8.21
N ASN A 107 3.81 -7.62 -9.20
CA ASN A 107 5.15 -8.23 -9.22
C ASN A 107 6.09 -7.50 -8.23
N PHE A 108 5.98 -7.81 -6.94
CA PHE A 108 6.77 -7.19 -5.88
C PHE A 108 7.26 -8.23 -4.87
N SER A 109 8.57 -8.29 -4.65
CA SER A 109 9.20 -9.25 -3.74
C SER A 109 9.01 -8.94 -2.25
N GLY A 110 8.59 -7.71 -1.92
CA GLY A 110 8.36 -7.27 -0.55
C GLY A 110 9.41 -6.32 0.03
N LEU A 111 9.09 -5.76 1.19
CA LEU A 111 9.94 -4.92 2.04
C LEU A 111 10.34 -5.71 3.28
N PRO A 112 11.52 -6.34 3.31
CA PRO A 112 11.92 -7.21 4.43
C PRO A 112 12.18 -6.40 5.71
N LYS A 113 12.65 -5.16 5.59
CA LYS A 113 12.96 -4.29 6.72
C LYS A 113 11.67 -3.84 7.40
N PHE A 114 11.50 -4.25 8.65
CA PHE A 114 10.32 -3.94 9.46
C PHE A 114 10.07 -2.42 9.57
N GLN A 115 11.08 -1.62 9.94
CA GLN A 115 10.91 -0.17 10.08
C GLN A 115 10.57 0.52 8.74
N ASP A 116 11.07 0.01 7.61
CA ASP A 116 10.71 0.59 6.30
C ASP A 116 9.21 0.38 6.01
N ARG A 117 8.66 -0.79 6.37
CA ARG A 117 7.21 -1.01 6.29
C ARG A 117 6.45 -0.08 7.23
N VAL A 118 6.88 0.06 8.48
CA VAL A 118 6.25 0.98 9.46
C VAL A 118 6.17 2.40 8.90
N ASP A 119 7.27 2.92 8.37
CA ASP A 119 7.30 4.27 7.81
C ASP A 119 6.38 4.43 6.60
N VAL A 120 6.30 3.41 5.72
CA VAL A 120 5.37 3.40 4.59
C VAL A 120 3.92 3.38 5.08
N VAL A 121 3.57 2.60 6.11
CA VAL A 121 2.21 2.62 6.69
C VAL A 121 1.86 4.01 7.21
N HIS A 122 2.76 4.67 7.96
CA HIS A 122 2.55 6.05 8.42
C HIS A 122 2.33 7.02 7.26
N PHE A 123 3.08 6.86 6.17
CA PHE A 123 2.85 7.66 4.96
C PHE A 123 1.49 7.39 4.32
N LEU A 124 1.06 6.12 4.21
CA LEU A 124 -0.23 5.76 3.63
C LEU A 124 -1.42 6.24 4.48
N ARG A 125 -1.26 6.30 5.81
CA ARG A 125 -2.24 6.90 6.73
C ARG A 125 -2.40 8.40 6.51
N ASP A 126 -1.32 9.09 6.18
CA ASP A 126 -1.31 10.52 5.85
C ASP A 126 -1.69 10.81 4.39
N LEU A 127 -1.74 9.79 3.53
CA LEU A 127 -2.07 9.92 2.11
C LEU A 127 -3.59 9.80 1.90
N THR A 128 -4.34 10.71 2.51
CA THR A 128 -5.81 10.77 2.53
C THR A 128 -6.28 12.20 2.25
N TYR A 129 -7.60 12.41 2.10
CA TYR A 129 -8.13 13.76 1.89
C TYR A 129 -7.88 14.68 3.09
N GLU A 130 -7.76 14.15 4.31
CA GLU A 130 -7.55 14.92 5.52
C GLU A 130 -6.08 14.94 5.98
N GLY A 131 -5.29 13.98 5.49
CA GLY A 131 -3.90 13.81 5.86
C GLY A 131 -2.98 14.85 5.24
N LYS A 132 -1.90 15.18 5.95
CA LYS A 132 -0.94 16.20 5.53
C LYS A 132 -0.35 15.91 4.15
N TYR A 133 0.09 14.68 3.92
CA TYR A 133 0.69 14.29 2.63
C TYR A 133 -0.33 14.27 1.51
N GLY A 134 -1.55 13.82 1.78
CA GLY A 134 -2.61 13.87 0.78
C GLY A 134 -2.98 15.29 0.39
N GLN A 135 -3.04 16.22 1.34
CA GLN A 135 -3.22 17.66 1.08
C GLN A 135 -2.09 18.27 0.24
N GLU A 136 -0.85 17.85 0.44
CA GLU A 136 0.28 18.25 -0.42
C GLU A 136 0.08 17.74 -1.86
N VAL A 137 -0.32 16.47 -2.03
CA VAL A 137 -0.59 15.89 -3.35
C VAL A 137 -1.76 16.58 -4.05
N LEU A 138 -2.86 16.88 -3.34
CA LEU A 138 -4.02 17.57 -3.91
C LEU A 138 -3.65 18.95 -4.46
N LYS A 139 -2.86 19.73 -3.71
CA LYS A 139 -2.34 21.03 -4.17
C LYS A 139 -1.43 20.91 -5.39
N GLU A 140 -0.67 19.83 -5.53
CA GLU A 140 0.10 19.57 -6.74
C GLU A 140 -0.79 19.18 -7.94
N CYS A 141 -1.95 18.56 -7.68
CA CYS A 141 -2.92 18.20 -8.72
C CYS A 141 -3.61 19.43 -9.32
N GLU A 142 -3.91 20.44 -8.50
CA GLU A 142 -4.59 21.69 -8.89
C GLU A 142 -3.72 22.64 -9.72
N LYS A 143 -2.39 22.52 -9.63
CA LYS A 143 -1.43 23.36 -10.37
C LYS A 143 -1.28 22.97 -11.85
N LYS A 144 -2.13 22.08 -12.35
CA LYS A 144 -2.15 21.57 -13.72
C LYS A 144 -3.44 21.95 -14.41
#